data_AF-A0A963QRU5-F1
#
_entry.id   AF-A0A963QRU5-F1
#
_cell.length_a   1.000
_cell.length_b   1.000
_cell.length_c   1.000
_cell.angle_alpha   90.00
_cell.angle_beta   90.00
_cell.angle_gamma   90.00
#
_symmetry.space_group_name_H-M   'P 1'
#
loop_
_entity.id
_entity.type
_entity.pdbx_description
1 polymer ?
#
loop_
_entity_poly.entity_id
_entity_poly.type
_entity_poly.pdbx_seq_one_letter_code
_entity_poly.pdbx_strand_id
1 'polypeptide(L)'
;MTCRHNNLAALAALLTLSIPATAHAELPPPVRAMIDAAIATGDADKVAVVTDLALQTNPDEADEIAALRDAFDAHQTKLAARAKAAQEQKIRSAGLLENWSGEGELGAFRATGNSSNLGLSAGIKLKREGIDWTHKFRALADYQRSEGETTREQFMAAYEPNYRLSRRLFAYGLAQYDRDRFQGFSARYSLSGGLGYKAIDKENMQLAFKAGPAWRKTILTEDRGSTSEISGLAAMDFDWVFARGLKFSQSASAFVQSGNKSIT
;
A
#
# COMPACT_ATOMS: atom_id res chain seq x y z
N MET A 1 -97.92 22.32 3.07
CA MET A 1 -97.87 21.24 2.07
C MET A 1 -96.87 20.21 2.55
N THR A 2 -97.34 18.96 2.74
CA THR A 2 -96.62 17.66 2.60
C THR A 2 -95.30 17.47 3.38
N CYS A 3 -95.01 16.38 4.10
CA CYS A 3 -95.67 15.11 4.37
C CYS A 3 -94.82 14.31 5.40
N ARG A 4 -95.48 13.47 6.23
CA ARG A 4 -95.10 12.13 6.75
C ARG A 4 -93.77 11.91 7.53
N HIS A 5 -93.86 11.44 8.79
CA HIS A 5 -93.73 10.02 9.25
C HIS A 5 -92.36 9.39 8.87
N ASN A 6 -91.58 8.70 9.72
CA ASN A 6 -91.94 7.71 10.73
C ASN A 6 -90.70 7.29 11.54
N ASN A 7 -90.91 6.73 12.73
CA ASN A 7 -89.94 6.01 13.57
C ASN A 7 -89.25 4.84 12.84
N LEU A 8 -87.99 4.54 13.17
CA LEU A 8 -87.46 3.16 13.28
C LEU A 8 -86.08 3.12 13.95
N ALA A 9 -85.97 2.26 14.96
CA ALA A 9 -84.76 1.91 15.68
C ALA A 9 -83.72 1.22 14.79
N ALA A 10 -82.42 1.42 15.07
CA ALA A 10 -81.35 0.62 14.51
C ALA A 10 -80.33 0.26 15.61
N LEU A 11 -80.16 -1.05 15.75
CA LEU A 11 -79.32 -1.79 16.68
C LEU A 11 -77.89 -1.93 16.09
N ALA A 12 -76.90 -1.97 16.98
CA ALA A 12 -75.65 -2.76 16.94
C ALA A 12 -74.65 -2.63 15.76
N ALA A 13 -73.40 -2.28 16.09
CA ALA A 13 -72.24 -3.19 15.98
C ALA A 13 -70.95 -2.46 16.42
N LEU A 14 -70.43 -2.79 17.61
CA LEU A 14 -69.05 -2.47 17.98
C LEU A 14 -68.12 -3.41 17.17
N LEU A 15 -67.46 -2.87 16.14
CA LEU A 15 -66.34 -3.53 15.48
C LEU A 15 -65.08 -3.28 16.31
N THR A 16 -64.69 -4.25 17.15
CA THR A 16 -63.35 -4.29 17.72
C THR A 16 -62.38 -4.72 16.63
N LEU A 17 -61.68 -3.75 16.00
CA LEU A 17 -60.53 -4.03 15.16
C LEU A 17 -59.41 -4.61 16.05
N SER A 18 -59.24 -5.92 16.00
CA SER A 18 -58.02 -6.59 16.45
C SER A 18 -56.88 -6.21 15.48
N ILE A 19 -56.03 -5.28 15.89
CA ILE A 19 -54.75 -5.04 15.22
C ILE A 19 -53.90 -6.30 15.45
N PRO A 20 -53.43 -7.01 14.40
CA PRO A 20 -52.49 -8.08 14.60
C PRO A 20 -51.21 -7.47 15.19
N ALA A 21 -50.88 -7.85 16.41
CA ALA A 21 -49.56 -7.60 16.95
C ALA A 21 -48.57 -8.30 16.01
N THR A 22 -47.79 -7.52 15.25
CA THR A 22 -46.56 -8.03 14.65
C THR A 22 -45.68 -8.44 15.83
N ALA A 23 -45.74 -9.72 16.20
CA ALA A 23 -44.78 -10.30 17.10
C ALA A 23 -43.42 -10.11 16.42
N HIS A 24 -42.66 -9.10 16.82
CA HIS A 24 -41.23 -9.10 16.59
C HIS A 24 -40.75 -10.31 17.37
N ALA A 25 -40.43 -11.37 16.62
CA ALA A 25 -39.58 -12.41 17.13
C ALA A 25 -38.35 -11.67 17.68
N GLU A 26 -38.11 -11.81 18.98
CA GLU A 26 -37.09 -11.09 19.70
C GLU A 26 -35.99 -12.09 19.95
N LEU A 27 -34.77 -11.77 19.51
CA LEU A 27 -33.64 -12.70 19.58
C LEU A 27 -33.57 -13.36 20.97
N PRO A 28 -33.42 -14.70 21.05
CA PRO A 28 -33.26 -15.36 22.33
C PRO A 28 -32.12 -14.69 23.13
N PRO A 29 -32.35 -14.28 24.40
CA PRO A 29 -31.39 -13.52 25.19
C PRO A 29 -29.98 -14.12 25.24
N PRO A 30 -29.80 -15.46 25.30
CA PRO A 30 -28.46 -16.06 25.25
C PRO A 30 -27.72 -15.82 23.93
N VAL A 31 -28.43 -15.82 22.80
CA VAL A 31 -27.85 -15.60 21.47
C VAL A 31 -27.46 -14.14 21.30
N ARG A 32 -28.30 -13.20 21.77
CA ARG A 32 -27.99 -11.77 21.76
C ARG A 32 -26.76 -11.48 22.62
N ALA A 33 -26.71 -12.01 23.84
CA ALA A 33 -25.56 -11.86 24.73
C ALA A 33 -24.26 -12.43 24.13
N MET A 34 -24.36 -13.54 23.37
CA MET A 34 -23.22 -14.12 22.67
C MET A 34 -22.71 -13.22 21.53
N ILE A 35 -23.61 -12.64 20.72
CA ILE A 35 -23.26 -11.69 19.66
C ILE A 35 -22.65 -10.42 20.27
N ASP A 36 -23.24 -9.88 21.34
CA ASP A 36 -22.73 -8.70 22.04
C ASP A 36 -21.33 -8.94 22.61
N ALA A 37 -21.09 -10.11 23.21
CA ALA A 37 -19.77 -10.50 23.70
C ALA A 37 -18.74 -10.60 22.57
N ALA A 38 -19.14 -11.12 21.40
CA ALA A 38 -18.27 -11.16 20.22
C ALA A 38 -17.97 -9.75 19.71
N ILE A 39 -18.98 -8.88 19.61
CA ILE A 39 -18.84 -7.48 19.21
C ILE A 39 -17.90 -6.73 20.16
N ALA A 40 -18.00 -6.99 21.47
CA ALA A 40 -17.13 -6.38 22.47
C ALA A 40 -15.64 -6.73 22.29
N THR A 41 -15.31 -7.85 21.63
CA THR A 41 -13.92 -8.18 21.29
C THR A 41 -13.34 -7.32 20.18
N GLY A 42 -14.18 -6.71 19.34
CA GLY A 42 -13.75 -5.93 18.17
C GLY A 42 -13.16 -6.76 17.02
N ASP A 43 -13.14 -8.09 17.15
CA ASP A 43 -12.56 -9.02 16.18
C ASP A 43 -13.61 -9.41 15.12
N ALA A 44 -13.43 -8.88 13.90
CA ALA A 44 -14.37 -9.07 12.81
C ALA A 44 -14.57 -10.55 12.43
N ASP A 45 -13.52 -11.37 12.54
CA ASP A 45 -13.61 -12.80 12.21
C ASP A 45 -14.46 -13.55 13.24
N LYS A 46 -14.31 -13.20 14.54
CA LYS A 46 -15.15 -13.78 15.60
C LYS A 46 -16.60 -13.34 15.48
N VAL A 47 -16.85 -12.06 15.21
CA VAL A 47 -18.21 -11.54 15.02
C VAL A 47 -18.87 -12.26 13.85
N ALA A 48 -18.17 -12.39 12.70
CA ALA A 48 -18.68 -13.10 11.54
C ALA A 48 -19.07 -14.55 11.85
N VAL A 49 -18.17 -15.32 12.49
CA VAL A 49 -18.43 -16.72 12.87
C VAL A 49 -19.63 -16.84 13.79
N VAL A 50 -19.73 -15.97 14.79
CA VAL A 50 -20.84 -16.00 15.77
C VAL A 50 -22.16 -15.60 15.13
N THR A 51 -22.19 -14.58 14.27
CA THR A 51 -23.40 -14.19 13.53
C THR A 51 -23.83 -15.24 12.52
N ASP A 52 -22.89 -15.87 11.80
CA ASP A 52 -23.21 -16.93 10.82
C ASP A 52 -23.79 -18.16 11.53
N LEU A 53 -23.26 -18.52 12.70
CA LEU A 53 -23.80 -19.60 13.52
C LEU A 53 -25.18 -19.24 14.10
N ALA A 54 -25.37 -17.98 14.51
CA ALA A 54 -26.67 -17.50 14.99
C ALA A 54 -27.74 -17.55 13.89
N LEU A 55 -27.40 -17.20 12.65
CA LEU A 55 -28.28 -17.30 11.48
C LEU A 55 -28.68 -18.74 11.15
N GLN A 56 -27.74 -19.69 11.28
CA GLN A 56 -28.03 -21.12 11.05
C GLN A 56 -28.93 -21.72 12.14
N THR A 57 -28.79 -21.25 13.37
CA THR A 57 -29.52 -21.79 14.52
C THR A 57 -30.85 -21.09 14.77
N ASN A 58 -31.02 -19.84 14.31
CA ASN A 58 -32.21 -19.01 14.52
C ASN A 58 -32.57 -18.24 13.22
N PRO A 59 -33.06 -18.94 12.18
CA PRO A 59 -33.34 -18.33 10.88
C PRO A 59 -34.51 -17.33 10.91
N ASP A 60 -35.46 -17.49 11.84
CA ASP A 60 -36.61 -16.59 12.00
C ASP A 60 -36.20 -15.19 12.48
N GLU A 61 -34.99 -15.06 13.03
CA GLU A 61 -34.43 -13.83 13.62
C GLU A 61 -33.35 -13.18 12.75
N ALA A 62 -33.29 -13.55 11.46
CA ALA A 62 -32.20 -13.15 10.58
C ALA A 62 -32.05 -11.62 10.44
N ASP A 63 -33.16 -10.89 10.44
CA ASP A 63 -33.17 -9.43 10.30
C ASP A 63 -32.51 -8.73 11.49
N GLU A 64 -32.71 -9.23 12.71
CA GLU A 64 -32.11 -8.63 13.90
C GLU A 64 -30.61 -8.93 13.98
N ILE A 65 -30.20 -10.17 13.64
CA ILE A 65 -28.78 -10.57 13.58
C ILE A 65 -28.04 -9.75 12.51
N ALA A 66 -28.68 -9.54 11.35
CA ALA A 66 -28.14 -8.70 10.29
C ALA A 66 -28.00 -7.25 10.74
N ALA A 67 -28.99 -6.68 11.44
CA ALA A 67 -28.93 -5.33 11.97
C ALA A 67 -27.78 -5.15 12.98
N LEU A 68 -27.52 -6.13 13.85
CA LEU A 68 -26.39 -6.11 14.79
C LEU A 68 -25.04 -6.15 14.07
N ARG A 69 -24.91 -6.99 13.03
CA ARG A 69 -23.71 -7.05 12.18
C ARG A 69 -23.47 -5.73 11.44
N ASP A 70 -24.51 -5.16 10.83
CA ASP A 70 -24.43 -3.90 10.10
C ASP A 70 -24.03 -2.74 11.03
N ALA A 71 -24.55 -2.72 12.26
CA ALA A 71 -24.18 -1.74 13.27
C ALA A 71 -22.69 -1.86 13.67
N PHE A 72 -22.20 -3.10 13.83
CA PHE A 72 -20.78 -3.37 14.09
C PHE A 72 -19.90 -2.89 12.93
N ASP A 73 -20.22 -3.26 11.69
CA ASP A 73 -19.47 -2.90 10.49
C ASP A 73 -19.46 -1.37 10.27
N ALA A 74 -20.59 -0.70 10.52
CA ALA A 74 -20.69 0.75 10.48
C ALA A 74 -19.83 1.42 11.57
N HIS A 75 -19.79 0.85 12.77
CA HIS A 75 -18.95 1.34 13.86
C HIS A 75 -17.45 1.16 13.52
N GLN A 76 -17.06 -0.01 13.00
CA GLN A 76 -15.69 -0.26 12.55
C GLN A 76 -15.27 0.70 11.45
N THR A 77 -16.15 0.95 10.47
CA THR A 77 -15.90 1.91 9.39
C THR A 77 -15.67 3.33 9.93
N LYS A 78 -16.46 3.75 10.92
CA LYS A 78 -16.28 5.06 11.59
C LYS A 78 -14.96 5.13 12.36
N LEU A 79 -14.59 4.08 13.09
CA LEU A 79 -13.31 4.01 13.81
C LEU A 79 -12.12 4.05 12.84
N ALA A 80 -12.16 3.26 11.78
CA ALA A 80 -11.15 3.26 10.73
C ALA A 80 -11.03 4.65 10.06
N ALA A 81 -12.15 5.31 9.77
CA ALA A 81 -12.16 6.67 9.22
C ALA A 81 -11.55 7.70 10.19
N ARG A 82 -11.87 7.62 11.49
CA ARG A 82 -11.28 8.48 12.53
C ARG A 82 -9.78 8.23 12.70
N ALA A 83 -9.36 6.97 12.75
CA ALA A 83 -7.96 6.59 12.83
C ALA A 83 -7.17 7.09 11.61
N LYS A 84 -7.74 6.93 10.41
CA LYS A 84 -7.17 7.47 9.17
C LYS A 84 -7.06 9.00 9.22
N ALA A 85 -8.11 9.70 9.63
CA ALA A 85 -8.10 11.16 9.76
C ALA A 85 -7.05 11.65 10.78
N ALA A 86 -6.92 10.97 11.92
CA ALA A 86 -5.89 11.27 12.92
C ALA A 86 -4.47 11.02 12.38
N GLN A 87 -4.27 9.94 11.60
CA GLN A 87 -2.99 9.65 10.96
C GLN A 87 -2.64 10.68 9.88
N GLU A 88 -3.61 11.10 9.07
CA GLU A 88 -3.44 12.17 8.10
C GLU A 88 -3.06 13.49 8.78
N GLN A 89 -3.68 13.82 9.92
CA GLN A 89 -3.31 15.00 10.70
C GLN A 89 -1.86 14.92 11.19
N LYS A 90 -1.43 13.78 11.72
CA LYS A 90 -0.02 13.56 12.12
C LYS A 90 0.94 13.75 10.96
N ILE A 91 0.60 13.22 9.77
CA ILE A 91 1.42 13.37 8.57
C ILE A 91 1.45 14.83 8.10
N ARG A 92 0.34 15.57 8.17
CA ARG A 92 0.27 17.00 7.79
C ARG A 92 1.04 17.90 8.74
N SER A 93 1.05 17.59 10.02
CA SER A 93 1.84 18.34 11.01
C SER A 93 3.33 17.98 10.98
N ALA A 94 3.71 16.92 10.26
CA ALA A 94 5.08 16.43 10.29
C ALA A 94 6.04 17.33 9.50
N GLY A 95 7.19 17.63 10.10
CA GLY A 95 8.25 18.43 9.48
C GLY A 95 8.92 17.75 8.29
N LEU A 96 9.76 18.48 7.54
CA LEU A 96 10.46 17.96 6.35
C LEU A 96 11.37 16.75 6.62
N LEU A 97 11.87 16.63 7.84
CA LEU A 97 12.78 15.56 8.27
C LEU A 97 12.05 14.42 9.01
N GLU A 98 10.73 14.48 9.14
CA GLU A 98 9.93 13.47 9.84
C GLU A 98 9.28 12.48 8.86
N ASN A 99 8.83 11.33 9.40
CA ASN A 99 8.23 10.20 8.66
C ASN A 99 9.17 9.50 7.67
N TRP A 100 10.48 9.57 7.89
CA TRP A 100 11.45 8.76 7.17
C TRP A 100 11.66 7.43 7.89
N SER A 101 11.48 6.34 7.16
CA SER A 101 11.92 5.00 7.54
C SER A 101 13.01 4.55 6.57
N GLY A 102 13.88 3.64 6.98
CA GLY A 102 14.95 3.21 6.08
C GLY A 102 15.94 2.25 6.70
N GLU A 103 16.87 1.84 5.85
CA GLU A 103 17.95 0.93 6.16
C GLU A 103 19.27 1.58 5.72
N GLY A 104 20.31 1.38 6.52
CA GLY A 104 21.67 1.80 6.22
C GLY A 104 22.61 0.61 6.33
N GLU A 105 23.56 0.51 5.41
CA GLU A 105 24.59 -0.52 5.38
C GLU A 105 25.97 0.14 5.33
N LEU A 106 26.91 -0.41 6.09
CA LEU A 106 28.31 0.00 6.10
C LEU A 106 29.15 -1.28 6.13
N GLY A 107 30.11 -1.38 5.22
CA GLY A 107 31.00 -2.52 5.08
C GLY A 107 32.43 -2.06 4.86
N ALA A 108 33.37 -2.78 5.45
CA ALA A 108 34.79 -2.58 5.22
C ALA A 108 35.51 -3.92 5.25
N PHE A 109 36.49 -4.11 4.38
CA PHE A 109 37.37 -5.27 4.44
C PHE A 109 38.81 -4.86 4.15
N ARG A 110 39.75 -5.59 4.76
CA ARG A 110 41.18 -5.46 4.51
C ARG A 110 41.80 -6.85 4.44
N ALA A 111 42.53 -7.12 3.37
CA ALA A 111 43.32 -8.33 3.24
C ALA A 111 44.79 -7.95 3.07
N THR A 112 45.65 -8.57 3.87
CA THR A 112 47.11 -8.40 3.81
C THR A 112 47.73 -9.78 3.75
N GLY A 113 48.18 -10.20 2.57
CA GLY A 113 48.82 -11.50 2.33
C GLY A 113 49.70 -11.40 1.10
N ASN A 114 49.55 -12.33 0.14
CA ASN A 114 50.19 -12.20 -1.18
C ASN A 114 49.75 -10.94 -1.94
N SER A 115 48.58 -10.40 -1.57
CA SER A 115 48.06 -9.14 -2.09
C SER A 115 47.50 -8.24 -0.99
N SER A 116 47.58 -6.93 -1.21
CA SER A 116 47.07 -5.88 -0.33
C SER A 116 45.77 -5.31 -0.88
N ASN A 117 44.64 -5.71 -0.27
CA ASN A 117 43.32 -5.27 -0.70
C ASN A 117 42.61 -4.51 0.42
N LEU A 118 41.92 -3.43 0.06
CA LEU A 118 41.09 -2.62 0.95
C LEU A 118 39.78 -2.32 0.24
N GLY A 119 38.65 -2.62 0.86
CA GLY A 119 37.34 -2.22 0.34
C GLY A 119 36.49 -1.54 1.40
N LEU A 120 35.72 -0.55 0.96
CA LEU A 120 34.78 0.22 1.75
C LEU A 120 33.48 0.33 0.96
N SER A 121 32.36 0.03 1.61
CA SER A 121 31.04 0.11 1.01
C SER A 121 30.08 0.78 1.99
N ALA A 122 29.23 1.66 1.48
CA ALA A 122 28.19 2.33 2.23
C ALA A 122 26.93 2.42 1.39
N GLY A 123 25.78 2.16 2.00
CA GLY A 123 24.49 2.23 1.33
C GLY A 123 23.42 2.78 2.26
N ILE A 124 22.46 3.50 1.70
CA ILE A 124 21.31 3.99 2.43
C ILE A 124 20.06 3.89 1.54
N LYS A 125 18.97 3.42 2.14
CA LYS A 125 17.65 3.34 1.51
C LYS A 125 16.66 4.00 2.45
N LEU A 126 16.13 5.14 2.06
CA LEU A 126 15.16 5.91 2.84
C LEU A 126 13.82 5.95 2.11
N LYS A 127 12.73 5.82 2.85
CA LYS A 127 11.35 5.92 2.38
C LYS A 127 10.62 6.91 3.28
N ARG A 128 9.96 7.90 2.68
CA ARG A 128 9.05 8.80 3.38
C ARG A 128 7.63 8.57 2.91
N GLU A 129 6.75 8.17 3.83
CA GLU A 129 5.33 8.02 3.55
C GLU A 129 4.58 9.29 3.92
N GLY A 130 3.95 9.91 2.91
CA GLY A 130 2.99 10.99 3.05
C GLY A 130 1.56 10.50 2.81
N ILE A 131 0.61 11.43 2.79
CA ILE A 131 -0.81 11.11 2.52
C ILE A 131 -0.96 10.56 1.11
N ASP A 132 -0.57 11.35 0.10
CA ASP A 132 -0.65 10.97 -1.31
C ASP A 132 0.74 10.75 -1.92
N TRP A 133 1.78 11.31 -1.30
CA TRP A 133 3.15 11.18 -1.78
C TRP A 133 3.91 10.08 -1.04
N THR A 134 4.76 9.37 -1.76
CA THR A 134 5.77 8.48 -1.18
C THR A 134 7.10 8.77 -1.83
N HIS A 135 8.07 9.22 -1.04
CA HIS A 135 9.40 9.53 -1.53
C HIS A 135 10.33 8.38 -1.23
N LYS A 136 11.06 7.89 -2.23
CA LYS A 136 12.13 6.92 -2.03
C LYS A 136 13.46 7.58 -2.38
N PHE A 137 14.43 7.45 -1.50
CA PHE A 137 15.79 7.88 -1.71
C PHE A 137 16.73 6.68 -1.52
N ARG A 138 17.67 6.51 -2.44
CA ARG A 138 18.69 5.46 -2.37
C ARG A 138 20.02 6.08 -2.68
N ALA A 139 21.05 5.74 -1.92
CA ALA A 139 22.42 6.07 -2.28
C ALA A 139 23.35 4.90 -1.94
N LEU A 140 24.37 4.70 -2.77
CA LEU A 140 25.38 3.66 -2.61
C LEU A 140 26.75 4.23 -2.98
N ALA A 141 27.76 3.87 -2.21
CA ALA A 141 29.16 4.16 -2.46
C ALA A 141 29.96 2.86 -2.24
N ASP A 142 30.70 2.42 -3.25
CA ASP A 142 31.58 1.26 -3.17
C ASP A 142 32.96 1.63 -3.72
N TYR A 143 33.97 1.46 -2.89
CA TYR A 143 35.34 1.83 -3.16
C TYR A 143 36.28 0.69 -2.81
N GLN A 144 37.09 0.25 -3.77
CA GLN A 144 38.04 -0.85 -3.55
C GLN A 144 39.41 -0.52 -4.15
N ARG A 145 40.45 -0.91 -3.42
CA ARG A 145 41.84 -0.86 -3.83
C ARG A 145 42.48 -2.25 -3.76
N SER A 146 43.33 -2.54 -4.73
CA SER A 146 44.18 -3.73 -4.81
C SER A 146 45.59 -3.26 -5.16
N GLU A 147 46.60 -3.68 -4.41
CA GLU A 147 48.00 -3.29 -4.63
C GLU A 147 48.25 -1.77 -4.69
N GLY A 148 47.45 -0.99 -3.95
CA GLY A 148 47.53 0.48 -3.96
C GLY A 148 46.80 1.15 -5.13
N GLU A 149 46.41 0.38 -6.15
CA GLU A 149 45.62 0.85 -7.28
C GLU A 149 44.11 0.76 -6.98
N THR A 150 43.35 1.74 -7.46
CA THR A 150 41.88 1.67 -7.34
C THR A 150 41.37 0.63 -8.33
N THR A 151 40.55 -0.31 -7.87
CA THR A 151 39.95 -1.36 -8.70
C THR A 151 38.42 -1.25 -8.77
N ARG A 152 37.81 -0.51 -7.84
CA ARG A 152 36.38 -0.19 -7.87
C ARG A 152 36.13 1.22 -7.34
N GLU A 153 35.33 1.98 -8.07
CA GLU A 153 34.88 3.31 -7.68
C GLU A 153 33.47 3.52 -8.25
N GLN A 154 32.47 3.13 -7.47
CA GLN A 154 31.06 3.17 -7.84
C GLN A 154 30.29 4.06 -6.87
N PHE A 155 29.57 5.05 -7.40
CA PHE A 155 28.65 5.90 -6.65
C PHE A 155 27.30 5.93 -7.35
N MET A 156 26.23 5.77 -6.58
CA MET A 156 24.86 5.84 -7.08
C MET A 156 24.01 6.68 -6.13
N ALA A 157 23.15 7.51 -6.68
CA ALA A 157 22.11 8.21 -5.94
C ALA A 157 20.83 8.22 -6.79
N ALA A 158 19.71 7.84 -6.20
CA ALA A 158 18.41 7.81 -6.85
C ALA A 158 17.33 8.40 -5.94
N TYR A 159 16.45 9.20 -6.54
CA TYR A 159 15.28 9.78 -5.91
C TYR A 159 14.04 9.48 -6.75
N GLU A 160 13.05 8.84 -6.13
CA GLU A 160 11.81 8.39 -6.77
C GLU A 160 10.60 8.89 -5.98
N PRO A 161 10.05 10.07 -6.30
CA PRO A 161 8.76 10.51 -5.78
C PRO A 161 7.61 9.76 -6.49
N ASN A 162 6.69 9.21 -5.70
CA ASN A 162 5.50 8.54 -6.18
C ASN A 162 4.25 9.28 -5.67
N TYR A 163 3.30 9.58 -6.54
CA TYR A 163 2.03 10.20 -6.21
C TYR A 163 0.88 9.22 -6.40
N ARG A 164 0.09 8.98 -5.35
CA ARG A 164 -1.03 8.05 -5.36
C ARG A 164 -2.21 8.66 -6.11
N LEU A 165 -2.61 8.04 -7.22
CA LEU A 165 -3.79 8.44 -8.01
C LEU A 165 -5.04 7.66 -7.56
N SER A 166 -4.87 6.40 -7.18
CA SER A 166 -5.93 5.54 -6.65
C SER A 166 -5.35 4.49 -5.70
N ARG A 167 -6.18 3.55 -5.22
CA ARG A 167 -5.69 2.43 -4.37
C ARG A 167 -4.60 1.59 -5.04
N ARG A 168 -4.62 1.47 -6.37
CA ARG A 168 -3.64 0.64 -7.12
C ARG A 168 -2.82 1.41 -8.14
N LEU A 169 -3.27 2.59 -8.57
CA LEU A 169 -2.58 3.40 -9.58
C LEU A 169 -1.79 4.52 -8.91
N PHE A 170 -0.56 4.74 -9.37
CA PHE A 170 0.28 5.85 -8.95
C PHE A 170 1.03 6.45 -10.14
N ALA A 171 1.37 7.74 -10.05
CA ALA A 171 2.36 8.35 -10.93
C ALA A 171 3.73 8.29 -10.25
N TYR A 172 4.80 8.11 -11.01
CA TYR A 172 6.16 8.14 -10.49
C TYR A 172 7.02 9.14 -11.26
N GLY A 173 7.98 9.72 -10.56
CA GLY A 173 9.17 10.33 -11.14
C GLY A 173 10.40 9.58 -10.65
N LEU A 174 11.47 9.61 -11.43
CA LEU A 174 12.76 9.02 -11.11
C LEU A 174 13.86 9.97 -11.58
N ALA A 175 14.75 10.32 -10.66
CA ALA A 175 16.03 10.95 -10.97
C ALA A 175 17.15 10.07 -10.40
N GLN A 176 18.08 9.66 -11.24
CA GLN A 176 19.18 8.79 -10.85
C GLN A 176 20.50 9.31 -11.42
N TYR A 177 21.53 9.25 -10.60
CA TYR A 177 22.91 9.53 -10.94
C TYR A 177 23.74 8.30 -10.61
N ASP A 178 24.51 7.83 -11.58
CA ASP A 178 25.48 6.75 -11.42
C ASP A 178 26.86 7.22 -11.88
N ARG A 179 27.90 6.80 -11.17
CA ARG A 179 29.30 6.93 -11.57
C ARG A 179 29.95 5.59 -11.35
N ASP A 180 30.54 5.04 -12.41
CA ASP A 180 31.30 3.80 -12.35
C ASP A 180 32.45 3.86 -13.37
N ARG A 181 33.63 4.28 -12.89
CA ARG A 181 34.80 4.51 -13.75
C ARG A 181 35.27 3.23 -14.44
N PHE A 182 35.08 2.07 -13.82
CA PHE A 182 35.54 0.77 -14.33
C PHE A 182 34.59 0.19 -15.37
N GLN A 183 33.30 0.55 -15.33
CA GLN A 183 32.36 0.26 -16.41
C GLN A 183 32.47 1.21 -17.62
N GLY A 184 33.47 2.12 -17.62
CA GLY A 184 33.80 2.96 -18.77
C GLY A 184 32.98 4.25 -18.90
N PHE A 185 32.21 4.63 -17.87
CA PHE A 185 31.50 5.91 -17.82
C PHE A 185 31.80 6.71 -16.55
N SER A 186 32.11 7.99 -16.72
CA SER A 186 32.44 8.91 -15.63
C SER A 186 31.19 9.41 -14.89
N ALA A 187 30.06 9.54 -15.60
CA ALA A 187 28.78 9.89 -15.04
C ALA A 187 27.63 9.43 -15.94
N ARG A 188 26.52 8.98 -15.36
CA ARG A 188 25.28 8.65 -16.04
C ARG A 188 24.11 9.28 -15.29
N TYR A 189 23.35 10.10 -15.99
CA TYR A 189 22.13 10.71 -15.48
C TYR A 189 20.94 10.04 -16.13
N SER A 190 19.98 9.60 -15.33
CA SER A 190 18.73 9.01 -15.82
C SER A 190 17.55 9.77 -15.21
N LEU A 191 16.63 10.22 -16.06
CA LEU A 191 15.36 10.83 -15.68
C LEU A 191 14.24 9.99 -16.28
N SER A 192 13.25 9.61 -15.49
CA SER A 192 12.04 8.94 -15.98
C SER A 192 10.81 9.45 -15.25
N GLY A 193 9.67 9.40 -15.92
CA GLY A 193 8.39 9.68 -15.30
C GLY A 193 7.31 8.91 -16.01
N GLY A 194 6.30 8.47 -15.27
CA GLY A 194 5.24 7.65 -15.84
C GLY A 194 4.21 7.21 -14.83
N LEU A 195 3.55 6.10 -15.15
CA LEU A 195 2.51 5.50 -14.32
C LEU A 195 2.98 4.15 -13.81
N GLY A 196 2.51 3.79 -12.62
CA GLY A 196 2.69 2.48 -12.04
C GLY A 196 1.39 1.91 -11.50
N TYR A 197 1.32 0.59 -11.52
CA TYR A 197 0.17 -0.18 -11.08
C TYR A 197 0.61 -1.25 -10.09
N LYS A 198 0.02 -1.22 -8.89
CA LYS A 198 0.15 -2.26 -7.89
C LYS A 198 -0.78 -3.42 -8.26
N ALA A 199 -0.22 -4.46 -8.86
CA ALA A 199 -0.96 -5.69 -9.17
C ALA A 199 -1.33 -6.47 -7.91
N ILE A 200 -0.42 -6.47 -6.91
CA ILE A 200 -0.64 -7.09 -5.61
C ILE A 200 -0.25 -6.05 -4.54
N ASP A 201 -1.17 -5.81 -3.59
CA ASP A 201 -0.97 -4.91 -2.45
C ASP A 201 -1.56 -5.59 -1.21
N LYS A 202 -0.84 -6.58 -0.68
CA LYS A 202 -1.16 -7.29 0.56
C LYS A 202 -0.09 -6.99 1.61
N GLU A 203 -0.39 -7.24 2.87
CA GLU A 203 0.54 -7.00 3.98
C GLU A 203 1.85 -7.78 3.83
N ASN A 204 1.77 -9.02 3.31
CA ASN A 204 2.93 -9.90 3.15
C ASN A 204 3.46 -9.98 1.71
N MET A 205 2.77 -9.43 0.72
CA MET A 205 3.15 -9.58 -0.69
C MET A 205 2.77 -8.34 -1.49
N GLN A 206 3.74 -7.76 -2.18
CA GLN A 206 3.56 -6.59 -3.02
C GLN A 206 4.17 -6.85 -4.40
N LEU A 207 3.43 -6.49 -5.45
CA LEU A 207 3.88 -6.55 -6.83
C LEU A 207 3.45 -5.25 -7.51
N ALA A 208 4.42 -4.48 -8.00
CA ALA A 208 4.18 -3.24 -8.71
C ALA A 208 4.86 -3.27 -10.07
N PHE A 209 4.15 -2.77 -11.08
CA PHE A 209 4.70 -2.49 -12.40
C PHE A 209 4.78 -0.99 -12.59
N LYS A 210 5.79 -0.51 -13.31
CA LYS A 210 5.95 0.89 -13.70
C LYS A 210 6.29 0.96 -15.18
N ALA A 211 5.74 1.96 -15.87
CA ALA A 211 6.09 2.23 -17.24
C ALA A 211 6.05 3.73 -17.54
N GLY A 212 7.00 4.21 -18.34
CA GLY A 212 7.04 5.61 -18.73
C GLY A 212 8.22 5.97 -19.63
N PRO A 213 8.21 7.15 -20.27
CA PRO A 213 9.41 7.66 -20.93
C PRO A 213 10.58 7.80 -19.96
N ALA A 214 11.78 7.62 -20.50
CA ALA A 214 13.03 7.79 -19.81
C ALA A 214 14.05 8.47 -20.73
N TRP A 215 14.78 9.42 -20.17
CA TRP A 215 15.93 10.05 -20.79
C TRP A 215 17.18 9.66 -20.02
N ARG A 216 18.24 9.32 -20.75
CA ARG A 216 19.52 8.93 -20.16
C ARG A 216 20.66 9.62 -20.87
N LYS A 217 21.55 10.25 -20.11
CA LYS A 217 22.81 10.82 -20.62
C LYS A 217 23.98 10.11 -19.96
N THR A 218 24.81 9.46 -20.76
CA THR A 218 26.04 8.80 -20.31
C THR A 218 27.24 9.60 -20.79
N ILE A 219 28.07 10.04 -19.85
CA ILE A 219 29.37 10.67 -20.10
C ILE A 219 30.42 9.57 -19.95
N LEU A 220 31.14 9.30 -21.03
CA LEU A 220 32.14 8.24 -21.05
C LEU A 220 33.42 8.72 -20.34
N THR A 221 34.24 7.78 -19.86
CA THR A 221 35.57 8.11 -19.32
C THR A 221 36.52 8.48 -20.47
N GLU A 222 37.55 9.29 -20.18
CA GLU A 222 38.66 9.64 -21.10
C GLU A 222 38.26 10.49 -22.31
N ASP A 223 37.37 11.47 -22.11
CA ASP A 223 36.92 12.41 -23.16
C ASP A 223 36.35 11.74 -24.42
N ARG A 224 35.91 10.48 -24.32
CA ARG A 224 35.25 9.71 -25.40
C ARG A 224 33.84 10.21 -25.74
N GLY A 225 33.51 11.43 -25.33
CA GLY A 225 32.24 12.11 -25.59
C GLY A 225 31.11 11.75 -24.62
N SER A 226 29.90 12.15 -25.00
CA SER A 226 28.68 11.86 -24.25
C SER A 226 27.57 11.37 -25.17
N THR A 227 26.84 10.36 -24.74
CA THR A 227 25.67 9.82 -25.45
C THR A 227 24.40 10.23 -24.70
N SER A 228 23.40 10.69 -25.45
CA SER A 228 22.08 11.05 -24.92
C SER A 228 21.01 10.24 -25.63
N GLU A 229 20.13 9.62 -24.86
CA GLU A 229 19.13 8.66 -25.34
C GLU A 229 17.76 8.95 -24.74
N ILE A 230 16.71 8.78 -25.54
CA ILE A 230 15.33 8.72 -25.08
C ILE A 230 14.83 7.29 -25.31
N SER A 231 14.18 6.72 -24.30
CA SER A 231 13.73 5.33 -24.25
C SER A 231 12.42 5.22 -23.48
N GLY A 232 11.76 4.07 -23.56
CA GLY A 232 10.71 3.68 -22.61
C GLY A 232 11.33 2.86 -21.49
N LEU A 233 11.00 3.18 -20.24
CA LEU A 233 11.29 2.35 -19.07
C LEU A 233 10.07 1.49 -18.76
N ALA A 234 10.30 0.20 -18.56
CA ALA A 234 9.36 -0.72 -17.90
C ALA A 234 10.08 -1.35 -16.71
N ALA A 235 9.44 -1.36 -15.53
CA ALA A 235 10.01 -1.94 -14.33
C ALA A 235 8.97 -2.76 -13.55
N MET A 236 9.46 -3.76 -12.83
CA MET A 236 8.71 -4.63 -11.94
C MET A 236 9.42 -4.69 -10.59
N ASP A 237 8.70 -4.40 -9.53
CA ASP A 237 9.16 -4.52 -8.14
C ASP A 237 8.27 -5.57 -7.45
N PHE A 238 8.88 -6.64 -6.93
CA PHE A 238 8.22 -7.71 -6.19
C PHE A 238 8.85 -7.88 -4.81
N ASP A 239 8.02 -7.83 -3.77
CA ASP A 239 8.40 -8.02 -2.38
C ASP A 239 7.48 -9.08 -1.75
N TRP A 240 8.05 -10.12 -1.14
CA TRP A 240 7.30 -11.17 -0.46
C TRP A 240 7.93 -11.54 0.88
N VAL A 241 7.18 -11.31 1.95
CA VAL A 241 7.49 -11.77 3.31
C VAL A 241 6.83 -13.13 3.50
N PHE A 242 7.62 -14.20 3.33
CA PHE A 242 7.11 -15.57 3.42
C PHE A 242 7.20 -16.16 4.84
N ALA A 243 8.09 -15.61 5.68
CA ALA A 243 8.20 -15.99 7.08
C ALA A 243 8.71 -14.80 7.93
N ARG A 244 8.63 -14.94 9.25
CA ARG A 244 9.12 -13.90 10.17
C ARG A 244 10.62 -13.69 9.98
N GLY A 245 11.01 -12.48 9.62
CA GLY A 245 12.41 -12.12 9.37
C GLY A 245 12.95 -12.55 7.99
N LEU A 246 12.14 -13.20 7.15
CA LEU A 246 12.55 -13.61 5.81
C LEU A 246 11.73 -12.87 4.75
N LYS A 247 12.41 -12.03 3.99
CA LYS A 247 11.85 -11.26 2.88
C LYS A 247 12.59 -11.62 1.59
N PHE A 248 11.84 -12.00 0.58
CA PHE A 248 12.31 -12.10 -0.80
C PHE A 248 11.98 -10.78 -1.51
N SER A 249 12.99 -10.15 -2.12
CA SER A 249 12.81 -8.91 -2.91
C SER A 249 13.42 -9.11 -4.29
N GLN A 250 12.68 -8.80 -5.36
CA GLN A 250 13.14 -8.85 -6.74
C GLN A 250 12.74 -7.56 -7.45
N SER A 251 13.71 -6.93 -8.12
CA SER A 251 13.47 -5.79 -9.00
C SER A 251 13.99 -6.12 -10.39
N ALA A 252 13.21 -5.82 -11.43
CA ALA A 252 13.60 -5.97 -12.83
C ALA A 252 13.24 -4.70 -13.60
N SER A 253 14.10 -4.27 -14.51
CA SER A 253 13.89 -3.08 -15.34
C SER A 253 14.38 -3.28 -16.77
N ALA A 254 13.69 -2.68 -17.73
CA ALA A 254 14.04 -2.71 -19.13
C ALA A 254 13.92 -1.31 -19.72
N PHE A 255 14.98 -0.90 -20.43
CA PHE A 255 14.97 0.31 -21.26
C PHE A 255 14.82 -0.13 -22.72
N VAL A 256 13.72 0.29 -23.34
CA VAL A 256 13.37 0.00 -24.72
C VAL A 256 13.63 1.23 -25.57
N GLN A 257 14.58 1.14 -26.50
CA GLN A 257 14.91 2.21 -27.45
C GLN A 257 14.66 1.75 -28.89
N SER A 258 14.42 2.71 -29.80
CA SER A 258 14.55 2.49 -31.24
C SER A 258 16.02 2.20 -31.57
N GLY A 259 16.40 0.92 -31.65
CA GLY A 259 17.73 0.47 -32.12
C GLY A 259 18.57 -0.34 -31.14
N ASN A 260 18.30 -0.31 -29.82
CA ASN A 260 19.01 -1.15 -28.84
C ASN A 260 18.15 -1.43 -27.60
N LYS A 261 18.29 -2.61 -26.98
CA LYS A 261 17.55 -3.01 -25.77
C LYS A 261 18.53 -3.33 -24.64
N SER A 262 18.35 -2.74 -23.46
CA SER A 262 19.09 -3.12 -22.25
C SER A 262 18.13 -3.58 -21.16
N ILE A 263 18.42 -4.73 -20.54
CA ILE A 263 17.66 -5.34 -19.46
C ILE A 263 18.57 -5.39 -18.23
N THR A 264 18.05 -5.04 -17.05
CA THR A 264 18.80 -5.06 -15.78
C THR A 264 17.92 -5.50 -14.64
#